data_AF-A0AAU2A2R3-F1
#
_entry.id   AF-A0AAU2A2R3-F1
#
_cell.length_a   1.000
_cell.length_b   1.000
_cell.length_c   1.000
_cell.angle_alpha   90.00
_cell.angle_beta   90.00
_cell.angle_gamma   90.00
#
_symmetry.space_group_name_H-M   'P 1'
#
loop_
_entity.id
_entity.type
_entity.pdbx_description
1 polymer ?
#
loop_
_entity_poly.entity_id
_entity_poly.type
_entity_poly.pdbx_seq_one_letter_code
_entity_poly.pdbx_strand_id
1 'polypeptide(L)'
;MVDSADPEARRRRLWGDFWLEHGIPALPEPDELDVLLDRTPGEAADRLRSATQEVIRAVMAGSRASEMEAAEDPWTPADIDEYDRLSDQLNRLKNLLADCAQIITDSLPRTRAANQSRAGAG
;
A
#
# COMPACT_ATOMS: atom_id res chain seq x y z
N MET A 1 18.09 -20.19 -15.91
CA MET A 1 17.40 -19.28 -16.85
C MET A 1 16.08 -18.91 -16.20
N VAL A 2 16.10 -17.93 -15.31
CA VAL A 2 14.89 -17.43 -14.62
C VAL A 2 14.49 -16.13 -15.31
N ASP A 3 13.19 -15.87 -15.38
CA ASP A 3 12.57 -14.60 -15.79
C ASP A 3 12.35 -14.33 -17.29
N SER A 4 11.37 -15.04 -17.85
CA SER A 4 10.37 -14.41 -18.73
C SER A 4 8.96 -14.80 -18.27
N ALA A 5 8.75 -14.89 -16.95
CA ALA A 5 7.40 -14.96 -16.42
C ALA A 5 6.80 -13.58 -16.62
N ASP A 6 5.90 -13.48 -17.59
CA ASP A 6 5.10 -12.31 -17.91
C ASP A 6 4.92 -11.40 -16.67
N PRO A 7 5.36 -10.12 -16.73
CA PRO A 7 5.25 -9.19 -15.62
C PRO A 7 3.84 -9.12 -15.05
N GLU A 8 2.82 -9.31 -15.89
CA GLU A 8 1.42 -9.31 -15.49
C GLU A 8 1.05 -10.59 -14.73
N ALA A 9 1.41 -11.77 -15.23
CA ALA A 9 1.28 -13.01 -14.47
C ALA A 9 2.01 -12.99 -13.12
N ARG A 10 3.18 -12.33 -13.04
CA ARG A 10 3.91 -12.12 -11.77
C ARG A 10 3.15 -11.18 -10.84
N ARG A 11 2.63 -10.06 -11.36
CA ARG A 11 1.82 -9.12 -10.58
C ARG A 11 0.55 -9.76 -10.07
N ARG A 12 -0.18 -10.50 -10.92
CA ARG A 12 -1.40 -11.26 -10.54
C ARG A 12 -1.11 -12.26 -9.43
N ARG A 13 0.03 -12.96 -9.49
CA ARG A 13 0.42 -13.94 -8.46
C ARG A 13 0.83 -13.28 -7.13
N LEU A 14 1.33 -12.04 -7.16
CA LEU A 14 1.76 -11.29 -5.96
C LEU A 14 0.64 -10.47 -5.33
N TRP A 15 -0.25 -9.90 -6.14
CA TRP A 15 -1.22 -8.88 -5.74
C TRP A 15 -2.67 -9.30 -5.98
N GLY A 16 -2.89 -10.48 -6.55
CA GLY A 16 -4.21 -11.01 -6.87
C GLY A 16 -4.87 -10.30 -8.05
N ASP A 17 -6.15 -10.59 -8.23
CA ASP A 17 -6.97 -10.08 -9.33
C ASP A 17 -7.35 -8.60 -9.12
N PHE A 18 -7.36 -8.14 -7.88
CA PHE A 18 -7.63 -6.75 -7.50
C PHE A 18 -6.68 -5.75 -8.18
N TRP A 19 -5.41 -6.12 -8.37
CA TRP A 19 -4.43 -5.33 -9.11
C TRP A 19 -4.82 -5.12 -10.58
N LEU A 20 -5.42 -6.13 -11.22
CA LEU A 20 -5.79 -6.05 -12.64
C LEU A 20 -7.03 -5.17 -12.85
N GLU A 21 -7.94 -5.17 -11.88
CA GLU A 21 -9.17 -4.39 -11.94
C GLU A 21 -8.95 -2.92 -11.57
N HIS A 22 -8.10 -2.65 -10.58
CA HIS A 22 -7.96 -1.32 -10.00
C HIS A 22 -6.58 -0.67 -10.21
N GLY A 23 -5.60 -1.41 -10.75
CA GLY A 23 -4.23 -0.92 -10.95
C GLY A 23 -3.47 -0.64 -9.65
N ILE A 24 -3.99 -1.12 -8.52
CA ILE A 24 -3.44 -0.94 -7.17
C ILE A 24 -3.48 -2.26 -6.40
N PRO A 25 -2.53 -2.52 -5.49
CA PRO A 25 -2.53 -3.75 -4.73
C PRO A 25 -3.61 -3.71 -3.65
N ALA A 26 -4.26 -4.85 -3.39
CA ALA A 26 -5.08 -4.99 -2.20
C ALA A 26 -4.18 -4.84 -0.96
N LEU A 27 -4.47 -3.84 -0.14
CA LEU A 27 -3.75 -3.63 1.11
C LEU A 27 -4.37 -4.52 2.19
N PRO A 28 -3.57 -5.16 3.04
CA PRO A 28 -4.08 -5.89 4.19
C PRO A 28 -4.81 -4.94 5.14
N GLU A 29 -5.83 -5.45 5.82
CA GLU A 29 -6.53 -4.70 6.86
C GLU A 29 -5.60 -4.39 8.04
N PRO A 30 -5.88 -3.38 8.88
CA PRO A 30 -5.02 -3.01 10.01
C PRO A 30 -4.71 -4.20 10.95
N ASP A 31 -5.72 -5.03 11.25
CA ASP A 31 -5.58 -6.18 12.12
C ASP A 31 -4.75 -7.31 11.45
N GLU A 32 -4.88 -7.48 10.13
CA GLU A 32 -4.06 -8.40 9.35
C GLU A 32 -2.61 -7.92 9.25
N LEU A 33 -2.40 -6.60 9.16
CA LEU A 33 -1.09 -5.99 9.13
C LEU A 33 -0.33 -6.27 10.43
N ASP A 34 -1.00 -6.17 11.59
CA ASP A 34 -0.38 -6.50 12.88
C ASP A 34 0.05 -7.97 12.96
N VAL A 35 -0.77 -8.89 12.47
CA VAL A 35 -0.42 -10.32 12.38
C VAL A 35 0.77 -10.56 11.43
N LEU A 36 0.80 -9.88 10.29
CA LEU A 36 1.91 -9.97 9.33
C LEU A 36 3.21 -9.38 9.89
N LEU A 37 3.09 -8.33 10.71
CA LEU A 37 4.21 -7.59 11.27
C LEU A 37 4.77 -8.17 12.57
N ASP A 38 4.01 -9.01 13.28
CA ASP A 38 4.42 -9.67 14.53
C ASP A 38 5.77 -10.43 14.41
N ARG A 39 6.10 -10.89 13.20
CA ARG A 39 7.33 -11.63 12.88
C ARG A 39 8.42 -10.79 12.22
N THR A 40 8.22 -9.48 12.10
CA THR A 40 9.13 -8.54 11.45
C THR A 40 9.92 -7.78 12.51
N PRO A 41 11.23 -7.51 12.32
CA PRO A 41 12.00 -6.69 13.25
C PRO A 41 11.32 -5.33 13.49
N GLY A 42 11.27 -4.85 14.74
CA GLY A 42 10.45 -3.69 15.13
C GLY A 42 10.62 -2.45 14.25
N GLU A 43 11.85 -2.08 13.91
CA GLU A 43 12.14 -0.93 13.03
C GLU A 43 11.55 -1.11 11.60
N ALA A 44 11.58 -2.33 11.07
CA ALA A 44 11.00 -2.64 9.76
C ALA A 44 9.47 -2.71 9.84
N ALA A 45 8.92 -3.20 10.95
CA ALA A 45 7.49 -3.21 11.20
C ALA A 45 6.92 -1.79 11.32
N ASP A 46 7.58 -0.91 12.05
CA ASP A 46 7.16 0.50 12.20
C ASP A 46 7.20 1.24 10.86
N ARG A 47 8.25 1.04 10.06
CA ARG A 47 8.34 1.61 8.71
C ARG A 47 7.23 1.12 7.80
N LEU A 48 6.95 -0.19 7.81
CA LEU A 48 5.88 -0.75 6.99
C LEU A 48 4.52 -0.22 7.44
N ARG A 49 4.25 -0.17 8.75
CA ARG A 49 3.02 0.38 9.29
C ARG A 49 2.83 1.84 8.89
N SER A 50 3.87 2.66 8.98
CA SER A 50 3.82 4.07 8.56
C SER A 50 3.52 4.19 7.06
N ALA A 51 4.22 3.42 6.22
CA ALA A 51 4.00 3.45 4.76
C ALA A 51 2.59 2.99 4.39
N THR A 52 2.09 1.91 4.99
CA THR A 52 0.71 1.43 4.77
C THR A 52 -0.32 2.48 5.19
N GLN A 53 -0.13 3.16 6.33
CA GLN A 53 -1.03 4.23 6.77
C GLN A 53 -1.06 5.41 5.80
N GLU A 54 0.08 5.79 5.23
CA GLU A 54 0.14 6.86 4.21
C GLU A 54 -0.60 6.47 2.93
N VAL A 55 -0.45 5.23 2.47
CA VAL A 55 -1.21 4.72 1.31
C VAL A 55 -2.71 4.73 1.61
N ILE A 56 -3.16 4.24 2.77
CA ILE A 56 -4.57 4.26 3.17
C ILE A 56 -5.12 5.69 3.16
N ARG A 57 -4.38 6.66 3.70
CA ARG A 57 -4.79 8.08 3.70
C ARG A 57 -4.95 8.62 2.28
N ALA A 58 -4.02 8.31 1.38
CA ALA A 58 -4.11 8.75 -0.02
C ALA A 58 -5.30 8.11 -0.77
N VAL A 59 -5.61 6.84 -0.51
CA VAL A 59 -6.80 6.17 -1.06
C VAL A 59 -8.08 6.80 -0.53
N MET A 60 -8.17 7.05 0.78
CA MET A 60 -9.33 7.71 1.39
C MET A 60 -9.51 9.15 0.85
N ALA A 61 -8.41 9.86 0.59
CA ALA A 61 -8.45 11.17 -0.04
C ALA A 61 -9.06 11.11 -1.45
N GLY A 62 -8.69 10.10 -2.24
CA GLY A 62 -9.29 9.87 -3.55
C GLY A 62 -10.78 9.55 -3.49
N SER A 63 -11.20 8.69 -2.55
CA SER A 63 -12.63 8.40 -2.33
C SER A 63 -13.41 9.67 -2.03
N ARG A 64 -12.88 10.52 -1.15
CA ARG A 64 -13.51 11.79 -0.79
C ARG A 64 -13.57 12.77 -1.97
N ALA A 65 -12.50 12.87 -2.76
CA ALA A 65 -12.51 13.70 -3.96
C ALA A 65 -13.58 13.24 -4.96
N SER A 66 -13.73 11.93 -5.18
CA SER A 66 -14.79 11.38 -6.03
C SER A 66 -16.20 11.62 -5.49
N GLU A 67 -16.41 11.60 -4.17
CA GLU A 67 -17.69 11.99 -3.56
C GLU A 67 -18.02 13.46 -3.83
N MET A 68 -17.03 14.35 -3.77
CA MET A 68 -17.21 15.79 -4.07
C MET A 68 -17.51 16.04 -5.55
N GLU A 69 -16.90 15.28 -6.47
CA GLU A 69 -17.21 15.33 -7.90
C GLU A 69 -18.61 14.80 -8.22
N ALA A 70 -19.09 13.82 -7.46
CA ALA A 70 -20.42 13.24 -7.63
C ALA A 70 -21.54 14.12 -7.04
N ALA A 71 -21.20 15.10 -6.19
CA ALA A 71 -22.17 16.03 -5.64
C ALA A 71 -22.64 17.01 -6.73
N GLU A 72 -23.97 17.16 -6.88
CA GLU A 72 -24.57 18.06 -7.88
C GLU A 72 -24.61 19.53 -7.41
N ASP A 73 -24.23 19.80 -6.17
CA ASP A 73 -24.23 21.14 -5.59
C ASP A 73 -23.11 22.02 -6.18
N PRO A 74 -23.35 23.32 -6.39
CA PRO A 74 -22.30 24.25 -6.79
C PRO A 74 -21.19 24.31 -5.75
N TRP A 75 -19.94 24.16 -6.20
CA TRP A 75 -18.78 24.19 -5.31
C TRP A 75 -18.55 25.58 -4.73
N THR A 76 -18.30 25.62 -3.42
CA THR A 76 -17.80 26.81 -2.74
C THR A 76 -16.28 26.94 -2.92
N PRO A 77 -15.68 28.12 -2.68
CA PRO A 77 -14.23 28.25 -2.66
C PRO A 77 -13.54 27.30 -1.68
N ALA A 78 -14.18 26.98 -0.55
CA ALA A 78 -13.64 26.03 0.42
C ALA A 78 -13.63 24.59 -0.13
N ASP A 79 -14.64 24.21 -0.93
CA ASP A 79 -14.69 22.89 -1.57
C ASP A 79 -13.58 22.75 -2.63
N ILE A 80 -13.28 23.83 -3.37
CA ILE A 80 -12.16 23.85 -4.33
C ILE A 80 -10.82 23.63 -3.59
N ASP A 81 -10.58 24.36 -2.51
CA ASP A 81 -9.35 24.22 -1.71
C ASP A 81 -9.22 22.82 -1.08
N GLU A 82 -10.33 22.25 -0.60
CA GLU A 82 -10.37 20.87 -0.08
C GLU A 82 -10.07 19.85 -1.19
N TYR A 83 -10.73 19.99 -2.35
CA TYR A 83 -10.55 19.12 -3.49
C TYR A 83 -9.11 19.13 -4.02
N ASP A 84 -8.49 20.30 -4.15
CA ASP A 84 -7.09 20.42 -4.57
C ASP A 84 -6.16 19.70 -3.60
N ARG A 85 -6.38 19.86 -2.30
CA ARG A 85 -5.61 19.17 -1.25
C ARG A 85 -5.80 17.65 -1.30
N LEU A 86 -7.00 17.16 -1.57
CA LEU A 86 -7.30 15.73 -1.68
C LEU A 86 -6.67 15.14 -2.95
N SER A 87 -6.77 15.87 -4.06
CA SER A 87 -6.14 15.52 -5.34
C SER A 87 -4.63 15.42 -5.23
N ASP A 88 -3.99 16.35 -4.53
CA ASP A 88 -2.54 16.30 -4.25
C ASP A 88 -2.13 15.06 -3.43
N GLN A 89 -2.97 14.65 -2.47
CA GLN A 89 -2.73 13.42 -1.71
C GLN A 89 -2.91 12.17 -2.57
N LEU A 90 -3.94 12.14 -3.41
CA LEU A 90 -4.17 11.03 -4.36
C LEU A 90 -3.04 10.95 -5.41
N ASN A 91 -2.55 12.08 -5.91
CA ASN A 91 -1.45 12.13 -6.88
C ASN A 91 -0.16 11.50 -6.34
N ARG A 92 0.03 11.52 -5.02
CA ARG A 92 1.17 10.87 -4.35
C ARG A 92 1.01 9.35 -4.21
N LEU A 93 -0.20 8.80 -4.40
CA LEU A 93 -0.50 7.38 -4.17
C LEU A 93 0.48 6.45 -4.90
N LYS A 94 0.81 6.75 -6.15
CA LYS A 94 1.78 5.93 -6.92
C LYS A 94 3.16 5.89 -6.28
N ASN A 95 3.64 7.02 -5.76
CA ASN A 95 4.93 7.09 -5.09
C ASN A 95 4.88 6.36 -3.73
N LEU A 96 3.81 6.56 -2.97
CA LEU A 96 3.61 5.87 -1.68
C LEU A 96 3.54 4.34 -1.84
N LEU A 97 2.88 3.86 -2.91
CA LEU A 97 2.85 2.43 -3.24
C LEU A 97 4.24 1.91 -3.62
N ALA A 98 5.03 2.69 -4.36
CA ALA A 98 6.40 2.34 -4.70
C ALA A 98 7.29 2.28 -3.45
N ASP A 99 7.18 3.27 -2.56
CA ASP A 99 7.92 3.32 -1.29
C ASP A 99 7.55 2.15 -0.38
N CYS A 100 6.25 1.84 -0.26
CA CYS A 100 5.76 0.69 0.49
C CYS A 100 6.32 -0.63 -0.08
N ALA A 101 6.29 -0.81 -1.41
CA ALA A 101 6.86 -1.98 -2.07
C ALA A 101 8.38 -2.10 -1.86
N GLN A 102 9.09 -0.98 -1.85
CA GLN A 102 10.53 -0.92 -1.58
C GLN A 102 10.82 -1.34 -0.13
N ILE A 103 10.08 -0.81 0.85
CA ILE A 103 10.22 -1.18 2.27
C ILE A 103 9.97 -2.68 2.48
N ILE A 104 8.95 -3.24 1.85
CA ILE A 104 8.68 -4.69 1.88
C ILE A 104 9.88 -5.45 1.33
N THR A 105 10.38 -5.05 0.15
CA THR A 105 11.50 -5.71 -0.53
C THR A 105 12.77 -5.70 0.32
N ASP A 106 13.09 -4.58 0.94
CA ASP A 106 14.29 -4.41 1.78
C ASP A 106 14.17 -5.18 3.11
N SER A 107 12.95 -5.37 3.60
CA SER A 107 12.68 -6.07 4.85
C SER A 107 12.66 -7.59 4.67
N LEU A 108 12.33 -8.11 3.47
CA LEU A 108 12.20 -9.54 3.18
C LEU A 108 13.42 -10.40 3.59
N PRO A 109 14.69 -10.04 3.31
CA PRO A 109 15.83 -10.84 3.71
C PRO A 109 15.96 -10.98 5.23
N ARG A 110 15.70 -9.89 5.97
CA ARG A 110 15.78 -9.86 7.43
C ARG A 110 14.66 -10.68 8.06
N THR A 111 13.44 -10.56 7.54
CA THR A 111 12.28 -11.35 7.98
C THR A 111 12.47 -12.85 7.66
N ARG A 112 13.06 -13.19 6.52
CA ARG A 112 13.40 -14.58 6.17
C ARG A 112 14.47 -15.16 7.10
N ALA A 113 15.53 -14.41 7.39
CA ALA A 113 16.58 -14.84 8.31
C ALA A 113 16.04 -15.07 9.73
N ALA A 114 15.24 -14.14 10.26
CA ALA A 114 14.62 -14.25 11.57
C ALA A 114 13.72 -15.49 11.70
N ASN A 115 12.96 -15.82 10.65
CA ASN A 115 12.11 -17.02 10.63
C ASN A 115 12.93 -18.33 10.53
N GLN A 116 14.05 -18.35 9.81
CA GLN A 116 14.90 -19.54 9.69
C GLN A 116 15.71 -19.84 10.96
N SER A 117 16.24 -18.82 11.63
CA SER A 117 16.99 -18.98 12.89
C SER A 117 16.14 -19.57 14.02
N ARG A 118 14.82 -19.36 13.98
CA ARG A 118 13.88 -19.85 14.99
C ARG A 118 13.33 -21.24 14.67
N ALA A 119 13.24 -21.64 13.40
CA ALA A 119 12.85 -22.99 12.99
C ALA A 119 13.95 -24.04 13.23
N GLY A 120 15.22 -23.63 13.24
CA GLY A 120 16.36 -24.51 13.59
C GLY A 120 16.64 -24.64 15.10
N ALA A 121 15.84 -23.97 15.94
CA ALA A 121 15.99 -23.98 17.40
C ALA A 121 14.90 -24.82 18.12
N GLY A 122 14.16 -25.66 17.37
CA GLY A 122 13.14 -26.58 17.87
C GLY A 122 13.59 -28.03 17.81
#